data_AF-A7ILG7-F1
#
_entry.id   AF-A7ILG7-F1
#
_cell.length_a   1.000
_cell.length_b   1.000
_cell.length_c   1.000
_cell.angle_alpha   90.00
_cell.angle_beta   90.00
_cell.angle_gamma   90.00
#
_symmetry.space_group_name_H-M   'P 1'
#
loop_
_entity.id
_entity.type
_entity.pdbx_description
1 polymer ?
#
loop_
_entity_poly.entity_id
_entity_poly.type
_entity_poly.pdbx_seq_one_letter_code
_entity_poly.pdbx_strand_id
1 'polypeptide(L)'
;MVAYVTRVPAGFVGLVTRFDSITVQPEVVDSATPPTAFGSFVKLVSGKVQPLASSDAGSVVYGVLVNPYPHQSTTNAILTAATPPTSGLLSILKRGYIAVKLVVGTAAKNGAVYVVTTAGGSVVVGDIVTSTSPAGGGTAVAVTGAVFMGPADANGIVEIAYNI
;
A
#
# COMPACT_ATOMS: atom_id res chain seq x y z
N MET A 1 -23.31 13.08 9.59
CA MET A 1 -22.45 12.26 10.48
C MET A 1 -22.81 10.81 10.24
N VAL A 2 -21.91 9.99 9.69
CA VAL A 2 -22.19 8.57 9.42
C VAL A 2 -21.94 7.80 10.71
N ALA A 3 -22.96 7.11 11.21
CA ALA A 3 -22.83 6.23 12.37
C ALA A 3 -22.19 4.91 11.95
N TYR A 4 -21.11 4.51 12.61
CA TYR A 4 -20.47 3.22 12.39
C TYR A 4 -21.15 2.17 13.26
N VAL A 5 -21.95 1.30 12.65
CA VAL A 5 -22.81 0.33 13.35
C VAL A 5 -22.05 -0.92 13.80
N THR A 6 -20.96 -1.29 13.13
CA THR A 6 -20.33 -2.62 13.31
C THR A 6 -18.83 -2.61 13.60
N ARG A 7 -18.07 -1.55 13.27
CA ARG A 7 -16.64 -1.41 13.58
C ARG A 7 -16.11 0.01 13.39
N VAL A 8 -15.09 0.39 14.15
CA VAL A 8 -14.30 1.61 13.92
C VAL A 8 -13.50 1.44 12.61
N PRO A 9 -13.34 2.51 11.79
CA PRO A 9 -12.52 2.47 10.58
C PRO A 9 -11.08 2.01 10.85
N ALA A 10 -10.47 1.33 9.88
CA ALA A 10 -9.10 0.81 10.02
C ALA A 10 -8.01 1.90 9.91
N GLY A 11 -8.41 3.16 9.71
CA GLY A 11 -7.52 4.31 9.58
C GLY A 11 -7.55 4.90 8.17
N PHE A 12 -6.43 5.47 7.75
CA PHE A 12 -6.23 6.06 6.42
C PHE A 12 -5.15 5.29 5.66
N VAL A 13 -5.26 5.26 4.34
CA VAL A 13 -4.26 4.58 3.51
C VAL A 13 -2.89 5.24 3.67
N GLY A 14 -1.86 4.42 3.92
CA GLY A 14 -0.48 4.85 4.16
C GLY A 14 -0.19 5.28 5.61
N LEU A 15 -1.17 5.19 6.52
CA LEU A 15 -0.96 5.50 7.94
C LEU A 15 -0.21 4.37 8.63
N VAL A 16 0.88 4.71 9.34
CA VAL A 16 1.55 3.80 10.27
C VAL A 16 0.66 3.64 11.51
N THR A 17 0.26 2.40 11.81
CA THR A 17 -0.75 2.11 12.84
C THR A 17 -0.15 1.81 14.22
N ARG A 18 1.13 1.41 14.28
CA ARG A 18 1.86 1.14 15.55
C ARG A 18 3.26 1.72 15.47
N PHE A 19 3.59 2.68 16.34
CA PHE A 19 4.82 3.46 16.26
C PHE A 19 6.00 2.90 17.06
N ASP A 20 5.80 1.91 17.95
CA ASP A 20 6.85 1.50 18.89
C ASP A 20 8.03 0.76 18.23
N SER A 21 7.79 0.11 17.08
CA SER A 21 8.74 -0.78 16.42
C SER A 21 8.68 -0.59 14.91
N ILE A 22 8.94 0.63 14.45
CA ILE A 22 8.93 0.99 13.03
C ILE A 22 10.31 1.36 12.52
N THR A 23 10.52 1.10 11.24
CA THR A 23 11.68 1.59 10.51
C THR A 23 11.17 2.25 9.24
N VAL A 24 11.27 3.59 9.20
CA VAL A 24 10.90 4.42 8.07
C VAL A 24 12.13 5.19 7.63
N GLN A 25 12.39 5.22 6.33
CA GLN A 25 13.56 5.88 5.75
C GLN A 25 13.11 6.90 4.70
N PRO A 26 13.73 8.08 4.65
CA PRO A 26 13.51 9.02 3.55
C PRO A 26 14.23 8.54 2.30
N GLU A 27 13.56 8.60 1.16
CA GLU A 27 14.10 8.19 -0.13
C GLU A 27 13.73 9.20 -1.22
N VAL A 28 14.61 9.36 -2.21
CA VAL A 28 14.37 10.28 -3.34
C VAL A 28 13.41 9.63 -4.33
N VAL A 29 12.33 10.31 -4.68
CA VAL A 29 11.40 9.84 -5.71
C VAL A 29 11.96 10.03 -7.11
N ASP A 30 11.70 9.08 -8.01
CA ASP A 30 11.93 9.31 -9.43
C ASP A 30 10.82 10.17 -10.02
N SER A 31 11.15 11.41 -10.35
CA SER A 31 10.19 12.36 -10.94
C SER A 31 9.69 11.95 -12.32
N ALA A 32 10.38 11.03 -13.02
CA ALA A 32 9.91 10.49 -14.29
C ALA A 32 8.85 9.41 -14.11
N THR A 33 8.81 8.75 -12.95
CA THR A 33 7.86 7.65 -12.67
C THR A 33 7.48 7.65 -11.19
N PRO A 34 6.78 8.70 -10.71
CA PRO A 34 6.46 8.83 -9.29
C PRO A 34 5.32 7.88 -8.88
N PRO A 35 5.31 7.39 -7.62
CA PRO A 35 4.16 6.67 -7.07
C PRO A 35 2.89 7.53 -7.04
N THR A 36 1.74 6.91 -7.32
CA THR A 36 0.45 7.62 -7.48
C THR A 36 -0.46 7.54 -6.25
N ALA A 37 -0.16 6.64 -5.29
CA ALA A 37 -0.95 6.44 -4.08
C ALA A 37 -0.08 6.11 -2.87
N PHE A 38 -0.42 6.64 -1.71
CA PHE A 38 0.14 6.19 -0.43
C PHE A 38 -0.29 4.76 -0.09
N GLY A 39 0.42 4.08 0.81
CA GLY A 39 0.14 2.69 1.18
C GLY A 39 0.38 1.68 0.06
N SER A 40 1.00 2.12 -1.06
CA SER A 40 1.40 1.25 -2.16
C SER A 40 2.80 0.69 -1.93
N PHE A 41 3.06 -0.50 -2.47
CA PHE A 41 4.40 -1.07 -2.50
C PHE A 41 5.24 -0.36 -3.57
N VAL A 42 6.49 -0.04 -3.22
CA VAL A 42 7.43 0.62 -4.10
C VAL A 42 8.69 -0.21 -4.30
N LYS A 43 9.42 0.08 -5.36
CA LYS A 43 10.73 -0.48 -5.66
C LYS A 43 11.78 0.63 -5.78
N LEU A 44 13.04 0.22 -5.84
CA LEU A 44 14.17 1.12 -6.03
C LEU A 44 14.83 0.85 -7.37
N VAL A 45 14.92 1.88 -8.22
CA VAL A 45 15.54 1.84 -9.54
C VAL A 45 16.58 2.95 -9.59
N SER A 46 17.85 2.58 -9.81
CA SER A 46 18.98 3.53 -9.87
C SER A 46 19.04 4.49 -8.66
N GLY A 47 18.76 3.99 -7.45
CA GLY A 47 18.78 4.81 -6.23
C GLY A 47 17.54 5.66 -5.99
N LYS A 48 16.50 5.54 -6.82
CA LYS A 48 15.26 6.33 -6.71
C LYS A 48 14.03 5.44 -6.55
N VAL A 49 13.04 5.95 -5.84
CA VAL A 49 11.77 5.27 -5.60
C VAL A 49 10.87 5.36 -6.82
N GLN A 50 10.35 4.21 -7.25
CA GLN A 50 9.34 4.06 -8.28
C GLN A 50 8.21 3.14 -7.78
N PRO A 51 6.97 3.26 -8.31
CA PRO A 51 5.95 2.24 -8.11
C PRO A 51 6.39 0.91 -8.74
N LEU A 52 5.77 -0.19 -8.32
CA LEU A 52 5.89 -1.44 -9.06
C LEU A 52 5.35 -1.27 -10.49
N ALA A 53 6.01 -1.94 -11.42
CA ALA A 53 5.70 -1.96 -12.84
C ALA A 53 5.28 -3.36 -13.27
N SER A 54 4.86 -3.47 -14.52
CA SER A 54 4.47 -4.75 -15.09
C SER A 54 5.62 -5.76 -15.03
N SER A 55 5.28 -7.02 -14.74
CA SER A 55 6.23 -8.15 -14.66
C SER A 55 7.27 -8.08 -13.54
N ASP A 56 7.20 -7.10 -12.63
CA ASP A 56 8.07 -7.07 -11.46
C ASP A 56 7.88 -8.31 -10.58
N ALA A 57 8.97 -8.87 -10.05
CA ALA A 57 8.89 -9.92 -9.04
C ALA A 57 8.64 -9.32 -7.65
N GLY A 58 7.89 -10.02 -6.78
CA GLY A 58 7.62 -9.54 -5.42
C GLY A 58 8.87 -9.36 -4.55
N SER A 59 10.00 -9.93 -4.94
CA SER A 59 11.31 -9.72 -4.29
C SER A 59 11.93 -8.35 -4.57
N VAL A 60 11.44 -7.60 -5.58
CA VAL A 60 11.93 -6.23 -5.87
C VAL A 60 11.27 -5.17 -4.99
N VAL A 61 10.26 -5.57 -4.19
CA VAL A 61 9.60 -4.68 -3.25
C VAL A 61 10.62 -4.17 -2.25
N TYR A 62 10.82 -2.85 -2.27
CA TYR A 62 11.71 -2.16 -1.36
C TYR A 62 11.00 -1.79 -0.05
N GLY A 63 9.72 -1.42 -0.11
CA GLY A 63 8.96 -1.06 1.08
C GLY A 63 7.57 -0.54 0.73
N VAL A 64 6.91 0.07 1.72
CA VAL A 64 5.56 0.64 1.57
C VAL A 64 5.63 2.15 1.71
N LEU A 65 5.00 2.88 0.78
CA LEU A 65 4.98 4.34 0.83
C LEU A 65 4.10 4.84 1.99
N VAL A 66 4.69 5.64 2.89
CA VAL A 66 4.02 6.20 4.06
C VAL A 66 3.37 7.53 3.72
N ASN A 67 2.15 7.72 4.22
CA ASN A 67 1.50 9.01 4.23
C ASN A 67 2.04 9.86 5.40
N PRO A 68 2.73 10.98 5.15
CA PRO A 68 3.34 11.77 6.20
C PRO A 68 2.28 12.44 7.10
N TYR A 69 2.59 12.53 8.39
CA TYR A 69 1.85 13.36 9.32
C TYR A 69 2.69 14.59 9.72
N PRO A 70 2.18 15.83 9.63
CA PRO A 70 0.85 16.23 9.18
C PRO A 70 0.67 16.15 7.65
N HIS A 71 -0.47 15.63 7.19
CA HIS A 71 -0.81 15.58 5.76
C HIS A 71 -1.51 16.87 5.34
N GLN A 72 -0.95 17.57 4.35
CA GLN A 72 -1.60 18.72 3.73
C GLN A 72 -2.24 18.28 2.41
N SER A 73 -3.56 18.40 2.31
CA SER A 73 -4.30 18.17 1.07
C SER A 73 -5.35 19.25 0.87
N THR A 74 -5.46 19.71 -0.37
CA THR A 74 -6.51 20.66 -0.78
C THR A 74 -7.86 19.98 -1.01
N THR A 75 -7.87 18.64 -1.08
CA THR A 75 -9.08 17.81 -1.21
C THR A 75 -9.17 16.80 -0.05
N ASN A 76 -10.38 16.41 0.36
CA ASN A 76 -10.60 15.36 1.38
C ASN A 76 -10.29 13.94 0.85
N ALA A 77 -9.22 13.77 0.07
CA ALA A 77 -8.82 12.52 -0.56
C ALA A 77 -8.18 11.50 0.41
N ILE A 78 -8.09 11.83 1.70
CA ILE A 78 -7.44 11.00 2.74
C ILE A 78 -8.09 9.62 2.91
N LEU A 79 -9.38 9.50 2.53
CA LEU A 79 -10.15 8.27 2.63
C LEU A 79 -10.13 7.41 1.35
N THR A 80 -9.70 7.95 0.22
CA THR A 80 -9.91 7.29 -1.09
C THR A 80 -8.68 7.22 -1.99
N ALA A 81 -7.78 8.21 -1.99
CA ALA A 81 -6.51 8.20 -2.72
C ALA A 81 -5.82 9.57 -2.64
N ALA A 82 -5.08 9.86 -1.57
CA ALA A 82 -4.20 11.03 -1.58
C ALA A 82 -3.00 10.77 -2.52
N THR A 83 -2.70 11.73 -3.41
CA THR A 83 -1.60 11.62 -4.37
C THR A 83 -0.29 12.06 -3.71
N PRO A 84 0.75 11.21 -3.69
CA PRO A 84 2.06 11.58 -3.19
C PRO A 84 2.71 12.70 -4.01
N PRO A 85 3.61 13.50 -3.43
CA PRO A 85 4.48 14.40 -4.18
C PRO A 85 5.24 13.66 -5.28
N THR A 86 5.32 14.27 -6.47
CA THR A 86 5.99 13.70 -7.64
C THR A 86 7.50 13.97 -7.66
N SER A 87 8.03 14.75 -6.72
CA SER A 87 9.45 15.08 -6.60
C SER A 87 9.84 15.24 -5.12
N GLY A 88 11.15 15.18 -4.85
CA GLY A 88 11.70 15.35 -3.51
C GLY A 88 11.84 14.02 -2.73
N LEU A 89 11.71 14.12 -1.41
CA LEU A 89 11.87 12.99 -0.49
C LEU A 89 10.50 12.44 -0.08
N LEU A 90 10.36 11.13 -0.13
CA LEU A 90 9.20 10.39 0.39
C LEU A 90 9.63 9.48 1.54
N SER A 91 8.71 9.22 2.47
CA SER A 91 8.96 8.32 3.60
C SER A 91 8.55 6.90 3.23
N ILE A 92 9.50 5.96 3.28
CA ILE A 92 9.27 4.55 2.95
C ILE A 92 9.38 3.69 4.21
N LEU A 93 8.33 2.93 4.51
CA LEU A 93 8.32 1.95 5.59
C LEU A 93 9.05 0.68 5.14
N LYS A 94 10.11 0.35 5.87
CA LYS A 94 10.92 -0.86 5.71
C LYS A 94 10.48 -1.99 6.62
N ARG A 95 9.91 -1.65 7.77
CA ARG A 95 9.42 -2.57 8.79
C ARG A 95 8.35 -1.90 9.65
N GLY A 96 7.27 -2.63 9.97
CA GLY A 96 6.23 -2.19 10.90
C GLY A 96 4.83 -2.55 10.46
N TYR A 97 3.84 -1.84 11.02
CA TYR A 97 2.43 -2.00 10.69
C TYR A 97 1.91 -0.77 9.95
N ILE A 98 1.20 -0.98 8.85
CA ILE A 98 0.70 0.11 8.00
C ILE A 98 -0.68 -0.25 7.42
N ALA A 99 -1.55 0.75 7.32
CA ALA A 99 -2.83 0.62 6.67
C ALA A 99 -2.69 0.77 5.15
N VAL A 100 -3.25 -0.16 4.39
CA VAL A 100 -3.20 -0.20 2.92
C VAL A 100 -4.61 -0.37 2.34
N LYS A 101 -4.77 -0.05 1.06
CA LYS A 101 -6.03 -0.26 0.34
C LYS A 101 -6.03 -1.67 -0.25
N LEU A 102 -6.94 -2.51 0.22
CA LEU A 102 -7.31 -3.75 -0.46
C LEU A 102 -8.30 -3.43 -1.59
N VAL A 103 -7.95 -3.78 -2.82
CA VAL A 103 -8.79 -3.49 -4.00
C VAL A 103 -9.75 -4.64 -4.28
N VAL A 104 -9.25 -5.88 -4.26
CA VAL A 104 -10.06 -7.09 -4.50
C VAL A 104 -9.69 -8.22 -3.55
N GLY A 105 -10.73 -8.90 -3.06
CA GLY A 105 -10.65 -10.11 -2.26
C GLY A 105 -10.99 -9.91 -0.79
N THR A 106 -10.85 -10.97 0.00
CA THR A 106 -11.19 -10.97 1.43
C THR A 106 -9.95 -11.24 2.25
N ALA A 107 -9.41 -10.19 2.89
CA ALA A 107 -8.25 -10.34 3.77
C ALA A 107 -8.61 -11.14 5.02
N ALA A 108 -7.72 -12.05 5.41
CA ALA A 108 -7.80 -12.81 6.65
C ALA A 108 -6.51 -12.58 7.46
N LYS A 109 -6.60 -12.67 8.79
CA LYS A 109 -5.42 -12.54 9.65
C LYS A 109 -4.38 -13.60 9.27
N ASN A 110 -3.12 -13.18 9.16
CA ASN A 110 -1.99 -14.00 8.69
C ASN A 110 -2.09 -14.46 7.22
N GLY A 111 -3.03 -13.91 6.44
CA GLY A 111 -3.12 -14.15 5.01
C GLY A 111 -2.00 -13.45 4.25
N ALA A 112 -1.51 -14.08 3.19
CA ALA A 112 -0.47 -13.52 2.34
C ALA A 112 -0.97 -12.28 1.58
N VAL A 113 -0.10 -11.29 1.41
CA VAL A 113 -0.36 -10.06 0.66
C VAL A 113 0.24 -10.19 -0.75
N TYR A 114 -0.54 -9.83 -1.76
CA TYR A 114 -0.13 -9.86 -3.15
C TYR A 114 -0.25 -8.47 -3.76
N VAL A 115 0.59 -8.18 -4.74
CA VAL A 115 0.55 -6.95 -5.52
C VAL A 115 0.43 -7.27 -7.01
N VAL A 116 -0.47 -6.57 -7.71
CA VAL A 116 -0.76 -6.81 -9.13
C VAL A 116 0.41 -6.33 -9.98
N THR A 117 0.88 -7.20 -10.87
CA THR A 117 2.01 -6.98 -11.79
C THR A 117 1.60 -7.15 -13.25
N THR A 118 0.36 -7.56 -13.50
CA THR A 118 -0.28 -7.50 -14.82
C THR A 118 -1.70 -7.04 -14.60
N ALA A 119 -2.05 -5.86 -15.11
CA ALA A 119 -3.40 -5.34 -15.01
C ALA A 119 -4.41 -6.24 -15.73
N GLY A 120 -5.66 -6.22 -15.29
CA GLY A 120 -6.74 -6.94 -15.96
C GLY A 120 -8.08 -6.66 -15.29
N GLY A 121 -9.15 -6.56 -16.09
CA GLY A 121 -10.50 -6.28 -15.62
C GLY A 121 -10.56 -5.05 -14.70
N SER A 122 -10.80 -5.27 -13.41
CA SER A 122 -10.95 -4.22 -12.40
C SER A 122 -9.71 -3.94 -11.56
N VAL A 123 -8.59 -4.62 -11.80
CA VAL A 123 -7.31 -4.36 -11.09
C VAL A 123 -6.27 -3.75 -12.00
N VAL A 124 -5.47 -2.84 -11.44
CA VAL A 124 -4.33 -2.18 -12.10
C VAL A 124 -3.02 -2.56 -11.44
N VAL A 125 -1.90 -2.34 -12.13
CA VAL A 125 -0.56 -2.61 -11.59
C VAL A 125 -0.33 -1.79 -10.31
N GLY A 126 0.20 -2.44 -9.27
CA GLY A 126 0.40 -1.84 -7.95
C GLY A 126 -0.76 -2.04 -6.98
N ASP A 127 -1.92 -2.53 -7.43
CA ASP A 127 -3.05 -2.84 -6.54
C ASP A 127 -2.71 -3.99 -5.59
N ILE A 128 -3.14 -3.83 -4.34
CA ILE A 128 -3.00 -4.87 -3.31
C ILE A 128 -4.22 -5.78 -3.34
N VAL A 129 -3.96 -7.09 -3.41
CA VAL A 129 -4.95 -8.16 -3.52
C VAL A 129 -4.57 -9.36 -2.63
N THR A 130 -5.39 -10.40 -2.64
CA THR A 130 -5.28 -11.58 -1.74
C THR A 130 -4.89 -12.89 -2.44
N SER A 131 -4.64 -12.87 -3.76
CA SER A 131 -4.24 -14.06 -4.52
C SER A 131 -3.37 -13.69 -5.74
N THR A 132 -2.65 -14.67 -6.28
CA THR A 132 -1.87 -14.51 -7.54
C THR A 132 -2.73 -14.30 -8.78
N SER A 133 -4.00 -14.71 -8.71
CA SER A 133 -5.00 -14.54 -9.75
C SER A 133 -6.25 -13.94 -9.11
N PRO A 134 -6.29 -12.61 -8.93
CA PRO A 134 -7.39 -11.97 -8.24
C PRO A 134 -8.67 -12.05 -9.09
N ALA A 135 -9.82 -12.10 -8.44
CA ALA A 135 -11.12 -12.22 -9.11
C ALA A 135 -11.44 -11.04 -10.05
N GLY A 136 -10.74 -9.91 -9.89
CA GLY A 136 -10.85 -8.76 -10.79
C GLY A 136 -10.14 -8.94 -12.14
N GLY A 137 -9.35 -10.00 -12.32
CA GLY A 137 -8.53 -10.26 -13.51
C GLY A 137 -7.04 -10.01 -13.28
N GLY A 138 -6.21 -10.16 -14.32
CA GLY A 138 -4.77 -9.91 -14.24
C GLY A 138 -3.98 -10.96 -13.45
N THR A 139 -2.73 -10.64 -13.12
CA THR A 139 -1.86 -11.47 -12.29
C THR A 139 -1.14 -10.64 -11.24
N ALA A 140 -0.87 -11.27 -10.09
CA ALA A 140 -0.23 -10.65 -8.94
C ALA A 140 0.89 -11.54 -8.39
N VAL A 141 1.84 -10.92 -7.70
CA VAL A 141 2.97 -11.61 -7.07
C VAL A 141 2.91 -11.41 -5.57
N ALA A 142 3.29 -12.45 -4.82
CA ALA A 142 3.33 -12.41 -3.37
C ALA A 142 4.42 -11.44 -2.91
N VAL A 143 4.09 -10.58 -1.95
CA VAL A 143 5.07 -9.72 -1.29
C VAL A 143 5.67 -10.47 -0.10
N THR A 144 6.96 -10.76 -0.17
CA THR A 144 7.65 -11.47 0.91
C THR A 144 7.69 -10.59 2.17
N GLY A 145 7.42 -11.20 3.33
CA GLY A 145 7.42 -10.50 4.61
C GLY A 145 6.18 -9.65 4.87
N ALA A 146 5.14 -9.72 4.02
CA ALA A 146 3.89 -9.01 4.21
C ALA A 146 2.72 -9.97 4.53
N VAL A 147 2.01 -9.71 5.64
CA VAL A 147 0.79 -10.45 6.01
C VAL A 147 -0.33 -9.50 6.43
N PHE A 148 -1.58 -9.87 6.15
CA PHE A 148 -2.75 -9.13 6.61
C PHE A 148 -2.99 -9.34 8.12
N MET A 149 -3.39 -8.28 8.83
CA MET A 149 -3.68 -8.35 10.27
C MET A 149 -5.16 -8.58 10.59
N GLY A 150 -6.03 -8.64 9.58
CA GLY A 150 -7.46 -8.88 9.74
C GLY A 150 -8.26 -8.52 8.49
N PRO A 151 -9.60 -8.45 8.61
CA PRO A 151 -10.47 -8.09 7.49
C PRO A 151 -10.42 -6.59 7.17
N ALA A 152 -10.52 -6.26 5.88
CA ALA A 152 -10.64 -4.87 5.43
C ALA A 152 -11.96 -4.23 5.90
N ASP A 153 -11.98 -2.90 6.07
CA ASP A 153 -13.19 -2.15 6.45
C ASP A 153 -14.12 -1.90 5.25
N ALA A 154 -15.20 -1.15 5.47
CA ALA A 154 -16.18 -0.84 4.43
C ALA A 154 -15.58 -0.03 3.26
N ASN A 155 -14.46 0.67 3.48
CA ASN A 155 -13.71 1.38 2.45
C ASN A 155 -12.60 0.50 1.84
N GLY A 156 -12.48 -0.75 2.27
CA GLY A 156 -11.44 -1.68 1.87
C GLY A 156 -10.06 -1.32 2.44
N ILE A 157 -9.99 -0.61 3.56
CA ILE A 157 -8.72 -0.32 4.25
C ILE A 157 -8.41 -1.47 5.21
N VAL A 158 -7.18 -1.97 5.17
CA VAL A 158 -6.71 -3.09 5.99
C VAL A 158 -5.31 -2.84 6.51
N GLU A 159 -5.02 -3.28 7.74
CA GLU A 159 -3.66 -3.26 8.30
C GLU A 159 -2.85 -4.46 7.78
N ILE A 160 -1.62 -4.19 7.35
CA ILE A 160 -0.60 -5.22 7.08
C ILE A 160 0.56 -5.08 8.05
N ALA A 161 1.16 -6.23 8.36
CA ALA A 161 2.46 -6.35 8.98
C ALA A 161 3.50 -6.54 7.88
N TYR A 162 4.56 -5.73 7.88
CA TYR A 162 5.66 -5.81 6.91
C TYR A 162 7.00 -5.99 7.62
N ASN A 163 7.72 -7.06 7.28
CA ASN A 163 9.05 -7.44 7.78
C ASN A 163 9.16 -7.55 9.32
N ILE A 164 8.13 -8.08 9.97
CA ILE A 164 8.09 -8.28 11.44
C ILE A 164 7.84 -9.73 11.81
#